data_AF-A0A7C4FI65-F1
#
_entry.id   AF-A0A7C4FI65-F1
#
_cell.length_a   1.000
_cell.length_b   1.000
_cell.length_c   1.000
_cell.angle_alpha   90.00
_cell.angle_beta   90.00
_cell.angle_gamma   90.00
#
_symmetry.space_group_name_H-M   'P 1'
#
loop_
_entity.id
_entity.type
_entity.pdbx_description
1 polymer ?
#
loop_
_entity_poly.entity_id
_entity_poly.type
_entity_poly.pdbx_seq_one_letter_code
_entity_poly.pdbx_strand_id
1 'polypeptide(L)'
;MKLIPRRRKRRRPLEEVKRGVLLFLVFFALSLIVHETSHLLAARALGYNPDLFYGVKFPNVYGYTHLDRPCESLLHIILIFSAGGFGAGLVFLALWAAIEDIVAKLLLSFFTFMQLSHGILEALHGVGVLGMEWLSTGPVLVGMVSLVVFRVVYGRLGWW
;
A
#
# COMPACT_ATOMS: atom_id res chain seq x y z
N MET A 1 -20.24 -11.90 32.80
CA MET A 1 -20.97 -11.70 31.53
C MET A 1 -20.12 -12.18 30.36
N LYS A 2 -20.48 -13.30 29.72
CA LYS A 2 -19.88 -13.71 28.45
C LYS A 2 -20.61 -12.96 27.32
N LEU A 3 -19.93 -11.98 26.72
CA LEU A 3 -20.33 -11.38 25.45
C LEU A 3 -20.15 -12.43 24.36
N ILE A 4 -21.13 -13.33 24.19
CA ILE A 4 -21.16 -14.22 23.03
C ILE A 4 -21.53 -13.32 21.84
N PRO A 5 -20.67 -13.17 20.83
CA PRO A 5 -21.02 -12.38 19.67
C PRO A 5 -22.21 -13.05 18.99
N ARG A 6 -23.33 -12.33 18.88
CA ARG A 6 -24.48 -12.72 18.06
C ARG A 6 -23.94 -13.05 16.66
N ARG A 7 -24.03 -14.31 16.25
CA ARG A 7 -23.73 -14.75 14.87
C ARG A 7 -24.50 -13.85 13.90
N ARG A 8 -23.80 -12.92 13.26
CA ARG A 8 -24.35 -12.13 12.14
C ARG A 8 -24.81 -13.12 11.08
N LYS A 9 -25.98 -12.87 10.47
CA LYS A 9 -26.47 -13.59 9.28
C LYS A 9 -25.29 -13.73 8.30
N ARG A 10 -24.82 -14.97 8.07
CA ARG A 10 -23.80 -15.25 7.05
C ARG A 10 -24.32 -14.69 5.73
N ARG A 11 -23.61 -13.72 5.17
CA ARG A 11 -23.87 -13.27 3.80
C ARG A 11 -23.58 -14.44 2.86
N ARG A 12 -24.19 -14.42 1.67
CA ARG A 12 -23.94 -15.48 0.69
C ARG A 12 -22.45 -15.42 0.31
N PRO A 13 -21.72 -16.55 0.25
CA PRO A 13 -20.27 -16.55 -0.01
C PRO A 13 -19.86 -15.74 -1.24
N LEU A 14 -20.68 -15.76 -2.29
CA LEU A 14 -20.45 -15.01 -3.52
C LEU A 14 -20.52 -13.48 -3.33
N GLU A 15 -21.39 -12.99 -2.44
CA GLU A 15 -21.51 -11.55 -2.15
C GLU A 15 -20.30 -11.02 -1.40
N GLU A 16 -19.72 -11.83 -0.50
CA GLU A 16 -18.48 -11.48 0.21
C GLU A 16 -17.27 -11.45 -0.72
N VAL A 17 -17.19 -12.38 -1.68
CA VAL A 17 -16.15 -12.36 -2.73
C VAL A 17 -16.25 -11.11 -3.59
N LYS A 18 -17.44 -10.81 -4.14
CA LYS A 18 -17.66 -9.59 -4.95
C LYS A 18 -17.27 -8.33 -4.21
N ARG A 19 -17.66 -8.25 -2.93
CA ARG A 19 -17.29 -7.15 -2.04
C ARG A 19 -15.78 -7.06 -1.83
N GLY A 20 -15.11 -8.17 -1.57
CA GLY A 20 -13.65 -8.22 -1.39
C GLY A 20 -12.92 -7.74 -2.64
N VAL A 21 -13.36 -8.17 -3.83
CA VAL A 21 -12.82 -7.71 -5.11
C VAL A 21 -13.00 -6.20 -5.28
N LEU A 22 -14.20 -5.68 -5.00
CA LEU A 22 -14.47 -4.24 -5.13
C LEU A 22 -13.58 -3.41 -4.19
N LEU A 23 -13.48 -3.82 -2.91
CA LEU A 23 -12.62 -3.16 -1.94
C LEU A 23 -11.15 -3.22 -2.36
N PHE A 24 -10.69 -4.37 -2.88
CA PHE A 24 -9.33 -4.51 -3.39
C PHE A 24 -9.05 -3.54 -4.53
N LEU A 25 -9.96 -3.42 -5.52
CA LEU A 25 -9.80 -2.49 -6.64
C LEU A 25 -9.75 -1.02 -6.18
N VAL A 26 -10.61 -0.65 -5.22
CA VAL A 26 -10.62 0.70 -4.63
C VAL A 26 -9.30 0.98 -3.90
N PHE A 27 -8.86 0.08 -3.03
CA PHE A 27 -7.60 0.24 -2.31
C PHE A 27 -6.40 0.20 -3.24
N PHE A 28 -6.42 -0.59 -4.30
CA PHE A 28 -5.38 -0.60 -5.32
C PHE A 28 -5.25 0.75 -6.03
N ALA A 29 -6.36 1.32 -6.50
CA ALA A 29 -6.37 2.64 -7.11
C ALA A 29 -5.89 3.73 -6.13
N LEU A 30 -6.38 3.69 -4.88
CA LEU A 30 -5.93 4.62 -3.84
C LEU A 30 -4.44 4.47 -3.55
N SER A 31 -3.94 3.23 -3.57
CA SER A 31 -2.53 2.92 -3.30
C SER A 31 -1.63 3.61 -4.31
N LEU A 32 -1.93 3.49 -5.60
CA LEU A 32 -1.18 4.17 -6.66
C LEU A 32 -1.22 5.70 -6.50
N ILE A 33 -2.40 6.26 -6.26
CA ILE A 33 -2.56 7.71 -6.15
C ILE A 33 -1.77 8.27 -4.97
N VAL A 34 -1.97 7.69 -3.78
CA VAL A 34 -1.32 8.17 -2.55
C VAL A 34 0.19 7.96 -2.60
N HIS A 35 0.65 6.85 -3.17
CA HIS A 35 2.07 6.55 -3.32
C HIS A 35 2.78 7.63 -4.15
N GLU A 36 2.32 7.86 -5.38
CA GLU A 36 2.94 8.88 -6.25
C GLU A 36 2.78 10.30 -5.69
N THR A 37 1.64 10.60 -5.08
CA THR A 37 1.44 11.90 -4.41
C THR A 37 2.45 12.11 -3.29
N SER A 38 2.84 11.05 -2.58
CA SER A 38 3.80 11.15 -1.47
C SER A 38 5.22 11.43 -1.97
N HIS A 39 5.67 10.81 -3.08
CA HIS A 39 6.91 11.20 -3.75
C HIS A 39 6.89 12.67 -4.15
N LEU A 40 5.80 13.11 -4.79
CA LEU A 40 5.63 14.49 -5.24
C LEU A 40 5.70 15.48 -4.07
N LEU A 41 5.03 15.19 -2.95
CA LEU A 41 5.05 16.06 -1.77
C LEU A 41 6.44 16.14 -1.14
N ALA A 42 7.14 15.01 -1.03
CA ALA A 42 8.51 14.98 -0.51
C ALA A 42 9.49 15.74 -1.40
N ALA A 43 9.40 15.56 -2.72
CA ALA A 43 10.22 16.28 -3.69
C ALA A 43 9.97 17.79 -3.64
N ARG A 44 8.71 18.23 -3.59
CA ARG A 44 8.37 19.66 -3.43
C ARG A 44 8.88 20.24 -2.12
N ALA A 45 8.76 19.51 -1.02
CA ALA A 45 9.26 19.95 0.29
C ALA A 45 10.79 20.15 0.29
N LEU A 46 11.52 19.43 -0.58
CA LEU A 46 12.96 19.55 -0.78
C LEU A 46 13.35 20.54 -1.89
N GLY A 47 12.40 21.28 -2.45
CA GLY A 47 12.65 22.34 -3.45
C GLY A 47 12.83 21.85 -4.89
N TYR A 48 12.34 20.65 -5.22
CA TYR A 48 12.27 20.18 -6.62
C TYR A 48 10.92 20.54 -7.24
N ASN A 49 10.86 20.54 -8.59
CA ASN A 49 9.60 20.68 -9.33
C ASN A 49 9.21 19.33 -9.96
N PRO A 50 8.58 18.43 -9.19
CA PRO A 50 8.14 17.15 -9.70
C PRO A 50 6.88 17.27 -10.55
N ASP A 51 6.83 16.46 -11.61
CA ASP A 51 5.64 16.17 -12.40
C ASP A 51 5.14 14.75 -12.11
N LEU A 52 3.82 14.59 -12.15
CA LEU A 52 3.13 13.35 -11.82
C LEU A 52 2.44 12.81 -13.05
N PHE A 53 2.72 11.56 -13.41
CA PHE A 53 2.13 10.92 -14.58
C PHE A 53 1.42 9.64 -14.17
N TYR A 54 0.21 9.46 -14.70
CA TYR A 54 -0.55 8.22 -14.57
C TYR A 54 -0.86 7.67 -15.96
N GLY A 55 -0.69 6.36 -16.12
CA GLY A 55 -0.92 5.68 -17.37
C GLY A 55 -1.60 4.34 -17.19
N VAL A 56 -2.35 3.95 -18.22
CA VAL A 56 -2.94 2.61 -18.33
C VAL A 56 -2.41 1.99 -19.60
N LYS A 57 -1.61 0.93 -19.47
CA LYS A 57 -1.18 0.05 -20.56
C LYS A 57 -1.58 -1.37 -20.20
N PHE A 58 -2.83 -1.72 -20.48
CA PHE A 58 -3.41 -3.01 -20.09
C PHE A 58 -2.46 -4.17 -20.44
N PRO A 59 -2.15 -5.07 -19.49
CA PRO A 59 -2.79 -5.25 -18.18
C PRO A 59 -2.28 -4.36 -17.03
N ASN A 60 -1.39 -3.40 -17.30
CA ASN A 60 -0.72 -2.59 -16.29
C ASN A 60 -1.37 -1.22 -16.10
N VAL A 61 -1.55 -0.83 -14.83
CA VAL A 61 -1.77 0.55 -14.41
C VAL A 61 -0.49 0.99 -13.72
N TYR A 62 0.04 2.15 -14.10
CA TYR A 62 1.29 2.67 -13.55
C TYR A 62 1.17 4.16 -13.24
N GLY A 63 1.90 4.57 -12.21
CA GLY A 63 2.22 5.95 -11.92
C GLY A 63 3.73 6.12 -11.95
N TYR A 64 4.20 7.33 -12.19
CA TYR A 64 5.57 7.71 -11.86
C TYR A 64 5.66 9.21 -11.60
N THR A 65 6.59 9.56 -10.72
CA THR A 65 6.95 10.94 -10.42
C THR A 65 8.28 11.27 -11.10
N HIS A 66 8.27 12.28 -11.97
CA HIS A 66 9.45 12.75 -12.68
C HIS A 66 10.01 13.99 -11.99
N LEU A 67 11.34 14.06 -11.83
CA LEU A 67 12.03 15.26 -11.35
C LEU A 67 12.65 16.00 -12.53
N ASP A 68 12.50 17.33 -12.55
CA ASP A 68 13.10 18.23 -13.54
C ASP A 68 14.64 18.19 -13.55
N ARG A 69 15.24 17.76 -12.44
CA ARG A 69 16.68 17.60 -12.27
C ARG A 69 17.04 16.42 -11.35
N PRO A 70 18.25 15.87 -11.45
CA PRO A 70 18.72 14.82 -10.54
C PRO A 70 18.73 15.28 -9.08
N CYS A 71 18.65 14.33 -8.16
CA CYS A 71 18.75 14.62 -6.73
C CYS A 71 20.14 15.16 -6.38
N GLU A 72 20.18 16.26 -5.63
CA GLU A 72 21.41 16.96 -5.23
C GLU A 72 22.23 16.20 -4.17
N SER A 73 21.60 15.29 -3.41
CA SER A 73 22.26 14.54 -2.34
C SER A 73 21.66 13.15 -2.13
N LEU A 74 22.46 12.26 -1.52
CA LEU A 74 22.01 10.92 -1.12
C LEU A 74 20.80 10.98 -0.17
N LEU A 75 20.76 11.98 0.71
CA LEU A 75 19.64 12.19 1.61
C LEU A 75 18.35 12.52 0.83
N HIS A 76 18.44 13.36 -0.19
CA HIS A 76 17.28 13.68 -1.05
C HIS A 76 16.78 12.42 -1.78
N ILE A 77 17.69 11.58 -2.29
CA ILE A 77 17.33 10.29 -2.90
C ILE A 77 16.54 9.44 -1.91
N ILE A 78 17.10 9.19 -0.72
CA ILE A 78 16.45 8.33 0.28
C ILE A 78 15.09 8.89 0.69
N LEU A 79 14.99 10.20 0.96
CA LEU A 79 13.74 10.81 1.40
C LEU A 79 12.67 10.77 0.31
N ILE A 80 13.02 11.14 -0.93
CA ILE A 80 12.06 11.17 -2.04
C ILE A 80 11.63 9.75 -2.38
N PHE A 81 12.57 8.82 -2.59
CA PHE A 81 12.25 7.44 -2.98
C PHE A 81 11.55 6.67 -1.87
N SER A 82 11.83 6.91 -0.59
CA SER A 82 11.08 6.22 0.48
C SER A 82 9.69 6.80 0.74
N ALA A 83 9.46 8.07 0.36
CA ALA A 83 8.21 8.77 0.65
C ALA A 83 6.99 8.12 0.00
N GLY A 84 7.13 7.55 -1.20
CA GLY A 84 6.03 6.88 -1.90
C GLY A 84 5.42 5.78 -1.04
N GLY A 85 6.21 4.75 -0.76
CA GLY A 85 5.78 3.64 0.06
C GLY A 85 5.45 4.00 1.52
N PHE A 86 6.25 4.83 2.20
CA PHE A 86 5.95 5.18 3.60
C PHE A 86 4.72 6.07 3.74
N GLY A 87 4.55 7.06 2.86
CA GLY A 87 3.37 7.94 2.85
C GLY A 87 2.09 7.15 2.62
N ALA A 88 2.06 6.28 1.61
CA ALA A 88 0.93 5.39 1.37
C ALA A 88 0.70 4.42 2.52
N GLY A 89 1.76 3.81 3.06
CA GLY A 89 1.68 2.90 4.21
C GLY A 89 1.03 3.56 5.43
N LEU A 90 1.37 4.81 5.75
CA LEU A 90 0.76 5.56 6.85
C LEU A 90 -0.73 5.82 6.62
N VAL A 91 -1.13 6.18 5.40
CA VAL A 91 -2.55 6.38 5.05
C VAL A 91 -3.34 5.08 5.21
N PHE A 92 -2.81 3.96 4.72
CA PHE A 92 -3.46 2.66 4.87
C PHE A 92 -3.51 2.18 6.32
N LEU A 93 -2.48 2.46 7.12
CA LEU A 93 -2.48 2.18 8.55
C LEU A 93 -3.56 2.98 9.29
N ALA A 94 -3.72 4.27 8.94
CA ALA A 94 -4.78 5.11 9.51
C ALA A 94 -6.17 4.59 9.14
N LEU A 95 -6.39 4.22 7.86
CA LEU A 95 -7.63 3.59 7.42
C LEU A 95 -7.89 2.26 8.13
N TRP A 96 -6.85 1.44 8.34
CA TRP A 96 -6.93 0.17 9.06
C TRP A 96 -7.35 0.37 10.52
N ALA A 97 -6.86 1.42 11.17
CA ALA A 97 -7.24 1.77 12.53
C ALA A 97 -8.69 2.28 12.62
N ALA A 98 -9.15 3.00 11.59
CA ALA A 98 -10.48 3.63 11.57
C ALA A 98 -11.62 2.70 11.15
N ILE A 99 -11.36 1.70 10.28
CA ILE A 99 -12.40 0.83 9.71
C ILE A 99 -12.53 -0.46 10.54
N GLU A 100 -13.72 -0.77 11.04
CA GLU A 100 -13.97 -2.01 11.81
C GLU A 100 -14.27 -3.24 10.95
N ASP A 101 -14.55 -3.07 9.66
CA ASP A 101 -14.91 -4.19 8.79
C ASP A 101 -13.73 -5.15 8.57
N ILE A 102 -13.95 -6.44 8.84
CA ILE A 102 -12.88 -7.45 8.82
C ILE A 102 -12.28 -7.68 7.43
N VAL A 103 -13.11 -7.65 6.38
CA VAL A 103 -12.64 -7.85 4.99
C VAL A 103 -11.79 -6.65 4.59
N ALA A 104 -12.27 -5.44 4.89
CA ALA A 104 -11.49 -4.22 4.69
C ALA A 104 -10.19 -4.25 5.51
N LYS A 105 -10.21 -4.61 6.79
CA LYS A 105 -9.00 -4.70 7.63
C LYS A 105 -7.96 -5.64 7.05
N LEU A 106 -8.36 -6.81 6.57
CA LEU A 106 -7.43 -7.76 5.95
C LEU A 106 -6.78 -7.21 4.68
N LEU A 107 -7.58 -6.57 3.82
CA LEU A 107 -7.06 -5.93 2.61
C LEU A 107 -6.17 -4.73 2.96
N LEU A 108 -6.55 -3.92 3.95
CA LEU A 108 -5.76 -2.79 4.41
C LEU A 108 -4.43 -3.24 5.02
N SER A 109 -4.39 -4.37 5.74
CA SER A 109 -3.12 -4.97 6.17
C SER A 109 -2.23 -5.30 4.96
N PHE A 110 -2.79 -5.97 3.94
CA PHE A 110 -2.05 -6.23 2.69
C PHE A 110 -1.45 -4.96 2.09
N PHE A 111 -2.26 -3.92 1.87
CA PHE A 111 -1.78 -2.66 1.28
C PHE A 111 -0.81 -1.91 2.19
N THR A 112 -1.02 -1.91 3.51
CA THR A 112 -0.11 -1.26 4.47
C THR A 112 1.29 -1.85 4.37
N PHE A 113 1.43 -3.17 4.52
CA PHE A 113 2.74 -3.81 4.54
C PHE A 113 3.41 -3.87 3.16
N MET A 114 2.61 -3.98 2.08
CA MET A 114 3.11 -3.80 0.72
C MET A 114 3.68 -2.39 0.51
N GLN A 115 2.98 -1.34 0.94
CA GLN A 115 3.48 0.02 0.78
C GLN A 115 4.68 0.33 1.67
N LEU A 116 4.70 -0.14 2.92
CA LEU A 116 5.87 0.00 3.79
C LEU A 116 7.12 -0.68 3.23
N SER A 117 6.96 -1.83 2.57
CA SER A 117 8.08 -2.51 1.91
C SER A 117 8.50 -1.81 0.62
N HIS A 118 7.58 -1.22 -0.15
CA HIS A 118 7.93 -0.28 -1.23
C HIS A 118 8.84 0.83 -0.73
N GLY A 119 8.51 1.47 0.39
CA GLY A 119 9.28 2.62 0.91
C GLY A 119 10.73 2.24 1.25
N ILE A 120 10.96 1.02 1.72
CA ILE A 120 12.31 0.51 1.97
C ILE A 120 13.01 0.18 0.64
N LEU A 121 12.36 -0.58 -0.25
CA LEU A 121 12.98 -1.09 -1.46
C LEU A 121 13.24 0.00 -2.49
N GLU A 122 12.37 1.01 -2.60
CA GLU A 122 12.56 2.17 -3.48
C GLU A 122 13.74 3.01 -3.05
N ALA A 123 13.94 3.22 -1.75
CA ALA A 123 15.13 3.90 -1.26
C ALA A 123 16.40 3.14 -1.65
N LEU A 124 16.42 1.81 -1.49
CA LEU A 124 17.55 0.96 -1.88
C LEU A 124 17.76 0.96 -3.40
N HIS A 125 16.69 0.98 -4.19
CA HIS A 125 16.76 1.12 -5.64
C HIS A 125 17.34 2.48 -6.05
N GLY A 126 16.84 3.58 -5.46
CA GLY A 126 17.29 4.93 -5.76
C GLY A 126 18.79 5.15 -5.49
N VAL A 127 19.36 4.44 -4.53
CA VAL A 127 20.80 4.46 -4.25
C VAL A 127 21.62 3.42 -5.04
N GLY A 128 20.98 2.66 -5.94
CA GLY A 128 21.62 1.71 -6.85
C GLY A 128 21.93 0.33 -6.25
N VAL A 129 21.38 -0.01 -5.09
CA VAL A 129 21.61 -1.31 -4.42
C VAL A 129 20.70 -2.42 -4.97
N LEU A 130 19.53 -2.06 -5.50
CA LEU A 130 18.48 -2.98 -5.90
C LEU A 130 18.01 -2.75 -7.34
N GLY A 131 17.82 -3.83 -8.09
CA GLY A 131 17.23 -3.81 -9.43
C GLY A 131 15.71 -3.60 -9.43
N MET A 132 15.15 -3.19 -10.57
CA MET A 132 13.72 -2.93 -10.74
C MET A 132 12.84 -4.16 -10.50
N GLU A 133 13.33 -5.38 -10.75
CA GLU A 133 12.56 -6.62 -10.59
C GLU A 133 12.07 -6.86 -9.15
N TRP A 134 12.80 -6.33 -8.18
CA TRP A 134 12.48 -6.47 -6.76
C TRP A 134 11.39 -5.49 -6.31
N LEU A 135 11.28 -4.33 -6.97
CA LEU A 135 10.25 -3.33 -6.67
C LEU A 135 8.84 -3.82 -7.03
N SER A 136 8.70 -4.68 -8.03
CA SER A 136 7.39 -5.25 -8.38
C SER A 136 7.03 -6.46 -7.52
N THR A 137 8.01 -7.31 -7.20
CA THR A 137 7.73 -8.65 -6.63
C THR A 137 7.81 -8.65 -5.11
N GLY A 138 8.83 -8.01 -4.55
CA GLY A 138 9.09 -8.00 -3.11
C GLY A 138 7.90 -7.44 -2.30
N PRO A 139 7.41 -6.24 -2.61
CA PRO A 139 6.31 -5.63 -1.86
C PRO A 139 5.02 -6.44 -1.89
N VAL A 140 4.69 -7.03 -3.04
CA VAL A 140 3.50 -7.88 -3.18
C VAL A 140 3.61 -9.12 -2.30
N LEU A 141 4.78 -9.77 -2.24
CA LEU A 141 5.02 -10.92 -1.36
C LEU A 141 4.87 -10.54 0.11
N VAL A 142 5.44 -9.41 0.54
CA VAL A 142 5.28 -8.90 1.91
C VAL A 142 3.79 -8.65 2.24
N GLY A 143 3.06 -8.04 1.31
CA GLY A 143 1.62 -7.87 1.41
C GLY A 143 0.89 -9.20 1.58
N MET A 144 1.18 -10.20 0.74
CA MET A 144 0.55 -11.53 0.81
C MET A 144 0.81 -12.23 2.14
N VAL A 145 2.05 -12.19 2.63
CA VAL A 145 2.41 -12.75 3.95
C VAL A 145 1.62 -12.05 5.05
N SER A 146 1.51 -10.72 5.01
CA SER A 146 0.73 -9.97 6.00
C SER A 146 -0.75 -10.39 5.99
N LEU A 147 -1.36 -10.59 4.82
CA LEU A 147 -2.74 -11.04 4.70
C LEU A 147 -2.95 -12.39 5.39
N VAL A 148 -2.03 -13.34 5.19
CA VAL A 148 -2.06 -14.66 5.85
C VAL A 148 -1.92 -14.51 7.37
N VAL A 149 -0.96 -13.74 7.85
CA VAL A 149 -0.73 -13.51 9.28
C VAL A 149 -1.95 -12.89 9.95
N PHE A 150 -2.48 -11.80 9.39
CA PHE A 150 -3.64 -11.12 9.96
C PHE A 150 -4.91 -11.96 9.88
N ARG A 151 -5.07 -12.79 8.84
CA ARG A 151 -6.16 -13.77 8.78
C ARG A 151 -6.10 -14.75 9.95
N VAL A 152 -4.91 -15.28 10.26
CA VAL A 152 -4.72 -16.18 11.40
C VAL A 152 -4.99 -15.46 12.72
N VAL A 153 -4.47 -14.25 12.88
CA VAL A 153 -4.68 -13.43 14.09
C VAL A 153 -6.16 -13.17 14.33
N TYR A 154 -6.88 -12.66 13.33
CA TYR A 154 -8.30 -12.39 13.46
C TYR A 154 -9.15 -13.65 13.67
N GLY A 155 -8.77 -14.77 13.04
CA GLY A 155 -9.39 -16.07 13.31
C GLY A 155 -9.24 -16.49 14.78
N ARG A 156 -8.04 -16.33 15.35
CA ARG A 156 -7.77 -16.64 16.77
C ARG A 156 -8.50 -15.70 17.74
N LEU A 157 -8.74 -14.45 17.34
CA LEU A 157 -9.47 -13.46 18.14
C LEU A 157 -11.00 -13.63 18.06
N GLY A 158 -11.51 -14.55 17.23
CA GLY A 158 -12.95 -14.80 17.07
C GLY A 158 -13.67 -13.71 16.28
N TRP A 159 -12.95 -12.98 15.42
CA TRP A 159 -13.51 -11.91 14.57
C TRP A 159 -14.10 -12.44 13.26
N TRP A 160 -14.15 -13.77 13.10
CA TRP A 160 -14.62 -14.52 11.93
C TRP A 160 -15.76 -15.47 12.28
#